data_AF-A0A7V5K4V4-F1
#
_entry.id   AF-A0A7V5K4V4-F1
#
_cell.length_a   1.000
_cell.length_b   1.000
_cell.length_c   1.000
_cell.angle_alpha   90.00
_cell.angle_beta   90.00
_cell.angle_gamma   90.00
#
_symmetry.space_group_name_H-M   'P 1'
#
loop_
_entity.id
_entity.type
_entity.pdbx_description
1 polymer ?
#
loop_
_entity_poly.entity_id
_entity_poly.type
_entity_poly.pdbx_seq_one_letter_code
_entity_poly.pdbx_strand_id
1 'polypeptide(L)'
;MRDGEPEGFSEAESGLVFREPLIFELRGKGQPRIPLEMEGIPGAGQGIPGEWLRDELPIPQLSEQEVVRHYTRISQWNFSVDTGFYPLGSCTMKYNPRASEEAASLDGFSSIHPYAPEEAVQGALELMHQLESMLAEITGMDRVTLQPAAGAQAELTGMLMVRAYHRS
;
A
#
# COMPACT_ATOMS: atom_id res chain seq x y z
N MET A 1 -27.08 -35.59 -0.25
CA MET A 1 -26.09 -36.58 -0.71
C MET A 1 -24.73 -36.05 -0.28
N ARG A 2 -24.21 -36.65 0.81
CA ARG A 2 -22.89 -36.51 1.43
C ARG A 2 -22.42 -35.11 1.82
N ASP A 3 -22.80 -34.76 3.05
CA ASP A 3 -21.93 -34.10 4.02
C ASP A 3 -20.54 -34.76 3.98
N GLY A 4 -19.54 -33.99 3.54
CA GLY A 4 -18.14 -34.34 3.71
C GLY A 4 -17.63 -33.60 4.94
N GLU A 5 -17.49 -34.30 6.07
CA GLU A 5 -16.72 -33.78 7.19
C GLU A 5 -15.28 -33.49 6.72
N PRO A 6 -14.69 -32.35 7.12
CA PRO A 6 -13.30 -32.09 6.81
C PRO A 6 -12.44 -33.09 7.60
N GLU A 7 -11.58 -33.80 6.88
CA GLU A 7 -10.63 -34.77 7.43
C GLU A 7 -9.85 -34.17 8.61
N GLY A 8 -9.67 -34.98 9.65
CA GLY A 8 -9.14 -34.58 10.95
C GLY A 8 -7.74 -33.98 10.87
N PHE A 9 -7.58 -32.85 11.56
CA PHE A 9 -6.33 -32.12 11.70
C PHE A 9 -5.73 -32.34 13.10
N SER A 10 -4.40 -32.37 13.18
CA SER A 10 -3.66 -32.64 14.43
C SER A 10 -3.79 -31.48 15.44
N GLU A 11 -3.57 -31.74 16.74
CA GLU A 11 -3.55 -30.74 17.82
C GLU A 11 -2.64 -29.51 17.56
N ALA A 12 -1.70 -29.60 16.60
CA ALA A 12 -0.86 -28.47 16.19
C ALA A 12 -1.62 -27.39 15.37
N GLU A 13 -2.83 -27.67 14.92
CA GLU A 13 -3.66 -26.76 14.11
C GLU A 13 -4.73 -26.01 14.93
N SER A 14 -4.90 -26.36 16.20
CA SER A 14 -5.85 -25.68 17.07
C SER A 14 -5.33 -24.29 17.45
N GLY A 15 -5.72 -23.27 16.69
CA GLY A 15 -5.39 -21.86 16.96
C GLY A 15 -5.14 -21.03 15.70
N LEU A 16 -4.81 -21.67 14.59
CA LEU A 16 -4.63 -21.02 13.29
C LEU A 16 -5.82 -21.38 12.40
N VAL A 17 -6.70 -20.40 12.15
CA VAL A 17 -7.76 -20.58 11.15
C VAL A 17 -7.09 -20.54 9.78
N PHE A 18 -6.67 -21.69 9.26
CA PHE A 18 -6.42 -21.85 7.83
C PHE A 18 -7.79 -22.00 7.14
N ARG A 19 -8.01 -21.30 6.01
CA ARG A 19 -9.30 -21.13 5.25
C ARG A 19 -10.26 -20.00 5.69
N GLU A 20 -9.75 -18.80 5.93
CA GLU A 20 -10.47 -17.52 5.78
C GLU A 20 -11.05 -17.41 4.36
N PRO A 21 -12.36 -17.20 4.21
CA PRO A 21 -13.00 -17.05 2.91
C PRO A 21 -12.59 -15.74 2.22
N LEU A 22 -12.92 -15.58 0.94
CA LEU A 22 -12.71 -14.31 0.27
C LEU A 22 -13.51 -13.21 0.97
N ILE A 23 -12.99 -11.97 0.97
CA ILE A 23 -13.69 -10.83 1.60
C ILE A 23 -15.12 -10.64 1.05
N PHE A 24 -15.36 -11.05 -0.20
CA PHE A 24 -16.66 -11.00 -0.87
C PHE A 24 -17.64 -12.09 -0.43
N GLU A 25 -17.14 -13.20 0.12
CA GLU A 25 -17.94 -14.31 0.63
C GLU A 25 -18.35 -14.10 2.09
N LEU A 26 -17.67 -13.18 2.78
CA LEU A 26 -18.05 -12.72 4.09
C LEU A 26 -19.40 -11.97 4.00
N ARG A 27 -20.45 -12.65 4.46
CA ARG A 27 -21.78 -12.03 4.60
C ARG A 27 -21.80 -11.21 5.88
N GLY A 28 -21.39 -9.95 5.77
CA GLY A 28 -21.61 -8.98 6.85
C GLY A 28 -23.10 -8.90 7.17
N LYS A 29 -23.45 -9.16 8.44
CA LYS A 29 -24.79 -8.80 8.97
C LYS A 29 -24.85 -7.35 9.42
N GLY A 30 -23.70 -6.66 9.44
CA GLY A 30 -23.57 -5.28 9.85
C GLY A 30 -23.83 -4.32 8.69
N GLN A 31 -24.44 -3.18 9.00
CA GLN A 31 -24.31 -2.01 8.13
C GLN A 31 -22.83 -1.60 8.11
N PRO A 32 -22.23 -1.32 6.95
CA PRO A 32 -20.89 -0.78 6.89
C PRO A 32 -20.89 0.57 7.60
N ARG A 33 -20.33 0.61 8.81
CA ARG A 33 -20.07 1.84 9.54
C ARG A 33 -18.60 2.13 9.39
N ILE A 34 -18.26 2.91 8.37
CA ILE A 34 -17.06 3.72 8.45
C ILE A 34 -17.46 4.92 9.32
N PRO A 35 -16.72 5.25 10.40
CA PRO A 35 -16.97 6.44 11.20
C PRO A 35 -16.49 7.69 10.44
N LEU A 36 -17.05 7.91 9.25
CA LEU A 36 -16.91 9.17 8.53
C LEU A 36 -18.11 10.02 8.92
N GLU A 37 -17.85 11.15 9.58
CA GLU A 37 -18.85 12.20 9.74
C GLU A 37 -19.19 12.75 8.36
N MET A 38 -20.37 12.40 7.85
CA MET A 38 -20.84 12.82 6.53
C MET A 38 -21.59 14.16 6.58
N GLU A 39 -21.29 15.01 7.56
CA GLU A 39 -22.02 16.25 7.78
C GLU A 39 -21.78 17.22 6.61
N GLY A 40 -22.85 17.65 5.95
CA GLY A 40 -22.78 18.56 4.81
C GLY A 40 -22.42 17.93 3.46
N ILE A 41 -22.28 16.61 3.37
CA ILE A 41 -22.07 15.92 2.09
C ILE A 41 -23.43 15.75 1.39
N PRO A 42 -23.62 16.24 0.14
CA PRO A 42 -24.82 15.97 -0.64
C PRO A 42 -25.09 14.46 -0.71
N GLY A 43 -26.36 14.07 -0.65
CA GLY A 43 -26.75 12.66 -0.73
C GLY A 43 -26.17 11.99 -1.99
N ALA A 44 -25.89 10.70 -1.94
CA ALA A 44 -25.32 9.97 -3.07
C ALA A 44 -26.10 10.24 -4.37
N GLY A 45 -25.41 10.77 -5.38
CA GLY A 45 -25.99 11.09 -6.69
C GLY A 45 -26.64 12.48 -6.81
N GLN A 46 -26.69 13.28 -5.74
CA GLN A 46 -27.26 14.63 -5.80
C GLN A 46 -26.45 15.54 -6.73
N GLY A 47 -27.09 16.11 -7.75
CA GLY A 47 -26.45 16.99 -8.73
C GLY A 47 -25.72 16.27 -9.87
N ILE A 48 -25.78 14.94 -9.93
CA ILE A 48 -25.17 14.13 -10.98
C ILE A 48 -26.29 13.66 -11.94
N PRO A 49 -26.18 13.89 -13.26
CA PRO A 49 -27.10 13.33 -14.25
C PRO A 49 -27.21 11.81 -14.12
N GLY A 50 -28.42 11.28 -14.27
CA GLY A 50 -28.72 9.86 -14.03
C GLY A 50 -27.89 8.92 -14.90
N GLU A 51 -27.57 9.33 -16.13
CA GLU A 51 -26.71 8.58 -17.06
C GLU A 51 -25.26 8.40 -16.58
N TRP A 52 -24.81 9.18 -15.59
CA TRP A 52 -23.48 9.07 -14.99
C TRP A 52 -23.51 8.38 -13.63
N LEU A 53 -24.70 8.01 -13.14
CA LEU A 53 -24.83 7.24 -11.92
C LEU A 53 -24.51 5.77 -12.18
N ARG A 54 -23.83 5.16 -11.21
CA ARG A 54 -23.53 3.73 -11.21
C ARG A 54 -24.67 2.98 -10.55
N ASP A 55 -25.19 1.94 -11.21
CA ASP A 55 -26.31 1.14 -10.69
C ASP A 55 -25.94 0.30 -9.46
N GLU A 56 -24.72 -0.28 -9.44
CA GLU A 56 -24.27 -1.18 -8.37
C GLU A 56 -22.83 -0.90 -7.96
N LEU A 57 -22.57 -0.94 -6.66
CA LEU A 57 -21.22 -0.87 -6.10
C LEU A 57 -20.85 -2.24 -5.47
N PRO A 58 -20.10 -3.11 -6.17
CA PRO A 58 -19.82 -4.47 -5.75
C PRO A 58 -18.64 -4.51 -4.73
N ILE A 59 -18.76 -3.72 -3.67
CA ILE A 59 -17.82 -3.74 -2.54
C ILE A 59 -18.44 -4.53 -1.38
N PRO A 60 -17.63 -5.28 -0.61
CA PRO A 60 -18.12 -6.03 0.54
C PRO A 60 -18.63 -5.07 1.62
N GLN A 61 -19.82 -5.34 2.16
CA GLN A 61 -20.44 -4.54 3.22
C GLN A 61 -20.14 -5.17 4.57
N LEU A 62 -18.95 -4.88 5.09
CA LEU A 62 -18.44 -5.41 6.36
C LEU A 62 -18.35 -4.30 7.40
N SER A 63 -18.57 -4.65 8.67
CA SER A 63 -18.21 -3.80 9.80
C SER A 63 -16.69 -3.71 9.97
N GLU A 64 -16.21 -2.67 10.64
CA GLU A 64 -14.79 -2.50 10.96
C GLU A 64 -14.19 -3.74 11.65
N GLN A 65 -14.92 -4.35 12.59
CA GLN A 65 -14.47 -5.56 13.27
C GLN A 65 -14.33 -6.76 12.34
N GLU A 66 -15.24 -6.92 11.38
CA GLU A 66 -15.16 -7.98 10.37
C GLU A 66 -13.93 -7.77 9.46
N VAL A 67 -13.67 -6.53 9.04
CA VAL A 67 -12.48 -6.17 8.25
C VAL A 67 -11.19 -6.44 9.03
N VAL A 68 -11.09 -5.96 10.27
CA VAL A 68 -9.90 -6.17 11.13
C VAL A 68 -9.64 -7.66 11.33
N ARG A 69 -10.68 -8.46 11.63
CA ARG A 69 -10.53 -9.91 11.81
C ARG A 69 -10.07 -10.60 10.52
N HIS A 70 -10.64 -10.22 9.39
CA HIS A 70 -10.30 -10.78 8.08
C HIS A 70 -8.81 -10.58 7.76
N TYR A 71 -8.35 -9.33 7.76
CA TYR A 71 -6.95 -9.02 7.44
C TYR A 71 -5.95 -9.54 8.49
N THR A 72 -6.34 -9.58 9.78
CA THR A 72 -5.52 -10.19 10.82
C THR A 72 -5.33 -11.70 10.59
N ARG A 73 -6.37 -12.43 10.16
CA ARG A 73 -6.23 -13.86 9.86
C ARG A 73 -5.37 -14.10 8.62
N ILE A 74 -5.60 -13.31 7.57
CA ILE A 74 -4.77 -13.39 6.36
C ILE A 74 -3.31 -13.07 6.67
N SER A 75 -3.01 -12.11 7.54
CA SER A 75 -1.63 -11.80 7.90
C SER A 75 -0.91 -12.99 8.55
N GLN A 76 -1.59 -13.81 9.34
CA GLN A 76 -1.00 -15.01 9.96
C GLN A 76 -0.66 -16.12 8.95
N TRP A 77 -1.16 -16.04 7.72
CA TRP A 77 -0.82 -16.99 6.66
C TRP A 77 0.38 -16.55 5.83
N ASN A 78 0.85 -15.32 6.02
CA ASN A 78 1.96 -14.78 5.26
C ASN A 78 3.28 -15.05 5.98
N PHE A 79 4.23 -15.63 5.26
CA PHE A 79 5.62 -15.61 5.68
C PHE A 79 6.25 -14.28 5.25
N SER A 80 6.98 -13.63 6.14
CA SER A 80 7.59 -12.31 5.93
C SER A 80 8.98 -12.22 6.56
N VAL A 81 9.73 -11.18 6.19
CA VAL A 81 11.05 -10.87 6.77
C VAL A 81 11.00 -10.70 8.29
N ASP A 82 9.88 -10.24 8.83
CA ASP A 82 9.67 -10.06 10.27
C ASP A 82 9.48 -11.39 11.01
N THR A 83 8.97 -12.41 10.30
CA THR A 83 8.63 -13.72 10.89
C THR A 83 9.74 -14.76 10.75
N GLY A 84 10.72 -14.54 9.87
CA GLY A 84 11.80 -15.49 9.67
C GLY A 84 12.80 -15.12 8.57
N PHE A 85 13.79 -15.99 8.38
CA PHE A 85 14.84 -15.77 7.40
C PHE A 85 14.30 -15.89 5.96
N TYR A 86 14.55 -14.87 5.13
CA TYR A 86 13.94 -14.72 3.80
C TYR A 86 15.00 -14.58 2.68
N PRO A 87 15.76 -15.64 2.31
CA PRO A 87 16.94 -15.55 1.46
C PRO A 87 16.63 -15.50 -0.05
N LEU A 88 15.89 -14.48 -0.50
CA LEU A 88 15.68 -14.27 -1.93
C LEU A 88 16.86 -13.51 -2.55
N GLY A 89 17.59 -14.20 -3.44
CA GLY A 89 18.65 -13.59 -4.25
C GLY A 89 18.13 -12.44 -5.10
N SER A 90 18.95 -11.42 -5.32
CA SER A 90 18.61 -10.18 -6.04
C SER A 90 17.53 -9.28 -5.42
N CYS A 91 16.75 -9.75 -4.44
CA CYS A 91 15.67 -8.98 -3.81
C CYS A 91 16.12 -8.15 -2.61
N THR A 92 17.31 -8.42 -2.05
CA THR A 92 17.84 -7.71 -0.86
C THR A 92 16.81 -7.65 0.28
N MET A 93 16.33 -8.80 0.72
CA MET A 93 15.36 -8.96 1.83
C MET A 93 16.01 -8.65 3.19
N LYS A 94 16.47 -7.41 3.36
CA LYS A 94 17.06 -6.88 4.60
C LYS A 94 15.97 -6.52 5.60
N TYR A 95 16.36 -6.27 6.85
CA TYR A 95 15.47 -5.70 7.86
C TYR A 95 14.91 -4.34 7.42
N ASN A 96 13.62 -4.12 7.65
CA ASN A 96 12.91 -2.85 7.47
C ASN A 96 12.76 -2.15 8.84
N PRO A 97 13.57 -1.12 9.17
CA PRO A 97 13.51 -0.47 10.47
C PRO A 97 12.14 0.14 10.77
N ARG A 98 11.56 -0.18 11.93
CA ARG A 98 10.27 0.42 12.36
C ARG A 98 10.31 1.94 12.45
N ALA A 99 11.47 2.52 12.76
CA ALA A 99 11.67 3.96 12.75
C ALA A 99 11.42 4.59 11.36
N SER A 100 11.63 3.85 10.27
CA SER A 100 11.34 4.34 8.92
C SER A 100 9.85 4.46 8.66
N GLU A 101 9.04 3.53 9.17
CA GLU A 101 7.57 3.60 9.08
C GLU A 101 7.01 4.78 9.91
N GLU A 102 7.58 5.01 11.10
CA GLU A 102 7.23 6.16 11.93
C GLU A 102 7.58 7.48 11.24
N ALA A 103 8.79 7.58 10.68
CA ALA A 103 9.22 8.77 9.94
C ALA A 103 8.35 9.04 8.70
N ALA A 104 7.96 8.01 7.96
CA ALA A 104 7.07 8.14 6.80
C ALA A 104 5.64 8.56 7.20
N SER A 105 5.21 8.24 8.41
CA SER A 105 3.87 8.54 8.93
C SER A 105 3.73 9.96 9.50
N LEU A 106 4.82 10.73 9.63
CA LEU A 106 4.77 12.11 10.10
C LEU A 106 3.79 12.93 9.25
N ASP A 107 2.90 13.69 9.90
CA ASP A 107 1.86 14.50 9.22
C ASP A 107 2.45 15.45 8.17
N GLY A 108 3.64 15.98 8.45
CA GLY A 108 4.40 16.83 7.53
C GLY A 108 4.90 16.13 6.26
N PHE A 109 4.73 14.81 6.12
CA PHE A 109 5.05 14.04 4.91
C PHE A 109 3.82 13.28 4.38
N SER A 110 3.06 12.62 5.26
CA SER A 110 1.93 11.76 4.87
C SER A 110 0.76 12.52 4.24
N SER A 111 0.65 13.83 4.50
CA SER A 111 -0.48 14.68 4.09
C SER A 111 -0.10 15.77 3.08
N ILE A 112 1.10 15.70 2.46
CA ILE A 112 1.51 16.66 1.44
C ILE A 112 0.80 16.39 0.12
N HIS A 113 0.21 17.44 -0.47
CA HIS A 113 -0.22 17.42 -1.86
C HIS A 113 0.97 17.72 -2.80
N PRO A 114 1.18 16.96 -3.88
CA PRO A 114 2.36 17.14 -4.76
C PRO A 114 2.40 18.48 -5.49
N TYR A 115 1.26 19.18 -5.62
CA TYR A 115 1.18 20.55 -6.16
C TYR A 115 1.00 21.63 -5.08
N ALA A 116 1.31 21.34 -3.83
CA ALA A 116 1.34 22.37 -2.80
C ALA A 116 2.41 23.44 -3.15
N PRO A 117 2.21 24.72 -2.78
CA PRO A 117 3.21 25.76 -2.96
C PRO A 117 4.55 25.35 -2.31
N GLU A 118 5.67 25.65 -2.98
CA GLU A 118 7.00 25.23 -2.52
C GLU A 118 7.31 25.74 -1.11
N GLU A 119 6.84 26.93 -0.75
CA GLU A 119 7.03 27.54 0.56
C GLU A 119 6.38 26.71 1.69
N ALA A 120 5.34 25.93 1.37
CA ALA A 120 4.62 25.09 2.32
C ALA A 120 5.25 23.70 2.49
N VAL A 121 6.22 23.31 1.66
CA VAL A 121 6.76 21.94 1.61
C VAL A 121 8.29 21.89 1.69
N GLN A 122 8.94 22.95 2.20
CA GLN A 122 10.40 23.05 2.27
C GLN A 122 11.06 21.86 2.99
N GLY A 123 10.42 21.29 4.02
CA GLY A 123 10.96 20.11 4.71
C GLY A 123 11.04 18.86 3.81
N ALA A 124 10.06 18.66 2.92
CA ALA A 124 10.09 17.56 1.95
C ALA A 124 11.14 17.81 0.85
N LEU A 125 11.26 19.06 0.38
CA LEU A 125 12.28 19.44 -0.60
C LEU A 125 13.70 19.30 -0.03
N GLU A 126 13.92 19.66 1.23
CA GLU A 126 15.18 19.45 1.93
C GLU A 126 15.51 17.95 2.03
N LEU A 127 14.55 17.12 2.43
CA LEU A 127 14.73 15.67 2.50
C LEU A 127 15.13 15.08 1.13
N MET A 128 14.44 15.49 0.06
CA MET A 128 14.75 15.07 -1.30
C MET A 128 16.18 15.48 -1.69
N HIS A 129 16.54 16.75 -1.46
CA HIS A 129 17.87 17.26 -1.79
C HIS A 129 19.00 16.54 -1.05
N GLN A 130 18.82 16.28 0.25
CA GLN A 130 19.79 15.55 1.05
C GLN A 130 19.93 14.11 0.56
N LEU A 131 18.82 13.44 0.24
CA LEU A 131 18.85 12.08 -0.32
C LEU A 131 19.55 12.05 -1.69
N GLU A 132 19.27 13.01 -2.57
CA GLU A 132 19.96 13.13 -3.85
C GLU A 132 21.47 13.27 -3.67
N SER A 133 21.89 14.13 -2.73
CA SER A 133 23.30 14.37 -2.43
C SER A 133 24.00 13.12 -1.90
N MET A 134 23.37 12.42 -0.94
CA MET A 134 23.92 11.17 -0.40
C MET A 134 24.03 10.08 -1.46
N LEU A 135 23.03 9.93 -2.34
CA LEU A 135 23.06 8.93 -3.41
C LEU A 135 24.10 9.28 -4.48
N ALA A 136 24.25 10.56 -4.83
CA ALA A 136 25.30 11.02 -5.73
C ALA A 136 26.70 10.70 -5.18
N GLU A 137 26.93 10.93 -3.89
CA GLU A 137 28.18 10.60 -3.21
C GLU A 137 28.46 9.08 -3.21
N ILE A 138 27.46 8.26 -2.85
CA ILE A 138 27.60 6.78 -2.81
C ILE A 138 27.90 6.21 -4.21
N THR A 139 27.28 6.77 -5.25
CA THR A 139 27.38 6.23 -6.62
C THR A 139 28.49 6.87 -7.46
N GLY A 140 29.09 7.97 -7.00
CA GLY A 140 30.09 8.73 -7.74
C GLY A 140 29.52 9.50 -8.94
N MET A 141 28.23 9.84 -8.92
CA MET A 141 27.54 10.58 -9.99
C MET A 141 27.51 12.08 -9.69
N ASP A 142 27.47 12.91 -10.73
CA ASP A 142 27.33 14.37 -10.55
C ASP A 142 25.93 14.77 -10.06
N ARG A 143 24.90 14.04 -10.50
CA ARG A 143 23.49 14.26 -10.20
C ARG A 143 22.72 12.94 -10.20
N VAL A 144 21.64 12.91 -9.44
CA VAL A 144 20.66 11.81 -9.41
C VAL A 144 19.25 12.38 -9.53
N THR A 145 18.27 11.54 -9.87
CA THR A 145 16.84 11.88 -9.87
C THR A 145 16.08 10.90 -9.00
N LEU A 146 15.15 11.41 -8.19
CA LEU A 146 14.27 10.60 -7.33
C LEU A 146 12.91 10.27 -7.96
N GLN A 147 12.68 10.68 -9.21
CA GLN A 147 11.38 10.54 -9.87
C GLN A 147 10.98 9.09 -10.27
N PRO A 148 11.90 8.20 -10.69
CA PRO A 148 11.52 6.83 -11.04
C PRO A 148 11.01 6.04 -9.82
N ALA A 149 9.83 5.42 -9.94
CA ALA A 149 9.15 4.70 -8.87
C ALA A 149 9.63 3.26 -8.65
N ALA A 150 10.46 2.72 -9.56
CA ALA A 150 11.03 1.38 -9.47
C ALA A 150 12.31 1.25 -10.33
N GLY A 151 13.08 0.18 -10.11
CA GLY A 151 14.31 -0.10 -10.87
C GLY A 151 14.10 -0.18 -12.39
N ALA A 152 13.07 -0.89 -12.85
CA ALA A 152 12.76 -0.98 -14.28
C ALA A 152 12.42 0.39 -14.92
N GLN A 153 11.79 1.28 -14.16
CA GLN A 153 11.53 2.65 -14.63
C GLN A 153 12.83 3.47 -14.66
N ALA A 154 13.75 3.27 -13.71
CA ALA A 154 15.05 3.93 -13.71
C ALA A 154 15.91 3.48 -14.91
N GLU A 155 15.89 2.20 -15.27
CA GLU A 155 16.54 1.68 -16.48
C GLU A 155 15.99 2.35 -17.75
N LEU A 156 14.66 2.46 -17.88
CA LEU A 156 14.04 3.17 -18.98
C LEU A 156 14.47 4.65 -19.02
N THR A 157 14.46 5.33 -17.88
CA THR A 157 14.92 6.73 -17.76
C THR A 157 16.37 6.86 -18.23
N GLY A 158 17.27 5.98 -17.77
CA GLY A 158 18.67 5.96 -18.19
C GLY A 158 18.83 5.75 -19.70
N MET A 159 18.11 4.78 -20.27
CA MET A 159 18.13 4.53 -21.72
C MET A 159 17.61 5.73 -22.52
N LEU A 160 16.59 6.44 -22.03
CA LEU A 160 16.08 7.65 -22.65
C LEU A 160 17.07 8.82 -22.55
N MET A 161 17.79 8.96 -21.44
CA MET A 161 18.86 9.96 -21.28
C MET A 161 20.02 9.72 -22.26
N VAL A 162 20.50 8.48 -22.36
CA VAL A 162 21.55 8.10 -23.32
C VAL A 162 21.09 8.37 -24.76
N ARG A 163 19.84 8.00 -25.09
CA ARG A 163 19.25 8.29 -26.40
C ARG A 163 19.16 9.79 -26.68
N ALA A 164 18.81 10.61 -25.70
CA ALA A 164 18.72 12.06 -25.85
C ALA A 164 20.09 12.69 -26.08
N TYR A 165 21.11 12.24 -25.34
CA TYR A 165 22.50 12.68 -25.51
C TYR A 165 23.03 12.44 -26.93
N HIS A 166 22.74 11.30 -27.53
CA HIS A 166 23.16 11.01 -28.91
C HIS A 166 22.34 11.72 -29.99
N ARG A 167 21.25 12.41 -29.62
CA ARG A 167 20.40 13.17 -30.55
C ARG A 167 20.70 14.67 -30.56
N SER A 168 21.37 15.19 -29.53
CA SER A 168 21.87 16.57 -29.45
C SER A 168 23.20 16.72 -30.17
#